data_AF-A0A1H6RU01-F1
#
_entry.id   AF-A0A1H6RU01-F1
#
_cell.length_a   1.000
_cell.length_b   1.000
_cell.length_c   1.000
_cell.angle_alpha   90.00
_cell.angle_beta   90.00
_cell.angle_gamma   90.00
#
_symmetry.space_group_name_H-M   'P 1'
#
loop_
_entity.id
_entity.type
_entity.pdbx_description
1 polymer ?
#
loop_
_entity_poly.entity_id
_entity_poly.type
_entity_poly.pdbx_seq_one_letter_code
_entity_poly.pdbx_strand_id
1 'polypeptide(L)'
;MAVHNDVPPRTLGVELREEGVVVTYADGRTTIYRGVPKKVSGSLKTAPGKETHVLVTDPTETEGVLLYVNDLKTADEILEDTGVGRILLSENDREDVFPGVTVSRTGGHRTTVEADPEEARGRVFVFVEDDWGEASYEFVDESRLD
;
A
#
# COMPACT_ATOMS: atom_id res chain seq x y z
N MET A 1 16.76 -7.68 -20.06
CA MET A 1 16.48 -8.09 -18.67
C MET A 1 15.58 -7.04 -18.06
N ALA A 2 14.49 -7.43 -17.41
CA ALA A 2 13.77 -6.48 -16.58
C ALA A 2 14.72 -6.04 -15.46
N VAL A 3 14.88 -4.73 -15.30
CA VAL A 3 15.74 -4.14 -14.26
C VAL A 3 15.08 -4.19 -12.87
N HIS A 4 13.80 -4.56 -12.83
CA HIS A 4 12.98 -4.69 -11.62
C HIS A 4 12.13 -5.96 -11.70
N ASN A 5 11.95 -6.63 -10.56
CA ASN A 5 11.11 -7.83 -10.40
C ASN A 5 10.10 -7.67 -9.26
N ASP A 6 9.12 -8.58 -9.19
CA ASP A 6 8.26 -8.66 -8.00
C ASP A 6 9.09 -9.09 -6.78
N VAL A 7 8.81 -8.49 -5.63
CA VAL A 7 9.50 -8.76 -4.36
C VAL A 7 8.45 -9.15 -3.32
N PRO A 8 8.55 -10.32 -2.68
CA PRO A 8 7.59 -10.72 -1.67
C PRO A 8 7.73 -9.85 -0.41
N PRO A 9 6.63 -9.35 0.17
CA PRO A 9 6.68 -8.55 1.39
C PRO A 9 7.03 -9.42 2.61
N ARG A 10 7.61 -8.78 3.62
CA ARG A 10 7.81 -9.34 4.97
C ARG A 10 6.92 -8.60 5.97
N THR A 11 6.72 -9.21 7.13
CA THR A 11 6.05 -8.55 8.24
C THR A 11 6.90 -7.39 8.76
N LEU A 12 6.29 -6.22 8.87
CA LEU A 12 6.86 -4.96 9.33
C LEU A 12 6.14 -4.49 10.60
N GLY A 13 6.83 -3.72 11.44
CA GLY A 13 6.19 -3.09 12.60
C GLY A 13 5.32 -1.91 12.17
N VAL A 14 4.13 -1.79 12.73
CA VAL A 14 3.19 -0.70 12.44
C VAL A 14 2.80 -0.02 13.74
N GLU A 15 2.68 1.30 13.71
CA GLU A 15 2.11 2.06 14.83
C GLU A 15 1.22 3.18 14.30
N LEU A 16 -0.02 3.21 14.77
CA LEU A 16 -1.01 4.20 14.37
C LEU A 16 -1.00 5.36 15.37
N ARG A 17 -0.68 6.56 14.88
CA ARG A 17 -0.59 7.79 15.69
C ARG A 17 -1.55 8.85 15.17
N GLU A 18 -1.84 9.84 16.00
CA GLU A 18 -2.63 11.02 15.61
C GLU A 18 -2.00 11.79 14.44
N GLU A 19 -0.67 11.77 14.34
CA GLU A 19 0.10 12.43 13.29
C GLU A 19 0.21 11.62 11.99
N GLY A 20 -0.15 10.33 11.98
CA GLY A 20 -0.03 9.46 10.81
C GLY A 20 0.23 7.98 11.12
N VAL A 21 0.58 7.22 10.07
CA VAL A 21 0.90 5.79 10.14
C VAL A 21 2.42 5.61 10.11
N VAL A 22 2.99 5.07 11.18
CA VAL A 22 4.42 4.77 11.28
C VAL A 22 4.66 3.33 10.87
N VAL A 23 5.64 3.12 9.98
CA VAL A 23 6.08 1.79 9.56
C VAL A 23 7.56 1.62 9.89
N THR A 24 7.89 0.54 10.59
CA THR A 24 9.26 0.13 10.90
C THR A 24 9.66 -0.98 9.94
N TYR A 25 10.63 -0.68 9.08
CA TYR A 25 11.19 -1.61 8.12
C TYR A 25 11.99 -2.73 8.82
N ALA A 26 12.21 -3.83 8.12
CA ALA A 26 12.94 -4.99 8.64
C ALA A 26 14.41 -4.68 8.99
N ASP A 27 14.97 -3.62 8.41
CA ASP A 27 16.32 -3.12 8.70
C ASP A 27 16.38 -2.16 9.92
N GLY A 28 15.23 -1.91 10.56
CA GLY A 28 15.10 -1.06 11.75
C GLY A 28 14.91 0.43 11.47
N ARG A 29 14.92 0.88 10.20
CA ARG A 29 14.55 2.26 9.86
C ARG A 29 13.04 2.44 9.96
N THR A 30 12.61 3.68 10.19
CA THR A 30 11.19 4.03 10.32
C THR A 30 10.80 5.10 9.31
N THR A 31 9.64 4.93 8.68
CA THR A 31 8.97 5.99 7.92
C THR A 31 7.65 6.37 8.58
N ILE A 32 7.14 7.56 8.26
CA ILE A 32 5.82 8.00 8.68
C ILE A 32 5.06 8.55 7.48
N TYR A 33 3.89 7.95 7.20
CA TYR A 33 2.90 8.50 6.28
C TYR A 33 2.05 9.50 7.05
N ARG A 34 2.19 10.79 6.76
CA ARG A 34 1.68 11.86 7.61
C ARG A 34 0.21 12.16 7.34
N GLY A 35 -0.45 12.65 8.38
CA GLY A 35 -1.84 13.08 8.32
C GLY A 35 -2.84 11.95 8.57
N VAL A 36 -4.03 12.35 8.97
CA VAL A 36 -5.13 11.42 9.23
C VAL A 36 -5.63 10.86 7.88
N PRO A 37 -5.60 9.53 7.67
CA PRO A 37 -6.06 8.94 6.42
C PRO A 37 -7.51 9.27 6.13
N LYS A 38 -7.80 9.60 4.87
CA LYS A 38 -9.18 9.80 4.42
C LYS A 38 -9.87 8.45 4.29
N LYS A 39 -11.02 8.28 4.94
CA LYS A 39 -11.86 7.09 4.79
C LYS A 39 -12.41 6.95 3.36
N VAL A 40 -12.34 5.75 2.81
CA VAL A 40 -12.90 5.33 1.52
C VAL A 40 -13.48 3.91 1.66
N SER A 41 -14.37 3.50 0.76
CA SER A 41 -14.89 2.11 0.72
C SER A 41 -14.88 1.57 -0.71
N GLY A 42 -14.86 0.24 -0.84
CA GLY A 42 -14.96 -0.48 -2.11
C GLY A 42 -13.73 -0.33 -2.99
N SER A 43 -13.54 0.83 -3.64
CA SER A 43 -12.44 1.08 -4.56
C SER A 43 -11.85 2.48 -4.46
N LEU A 44 -10.53 2.57 -4.60
CA LEU A 44 -9.78 3.82 -4.72
C LEU A 44 -9.03 3.83 -6.05
N LYS A 45 -9.28 4.85 -6.87
CA LYS A 45 -8.55 5.08 -8.13
C LYS A 45 -7.61 6.26 -8.01
N THR A 46 -6.33 6.03 -8.25
CA THR A 46 -5.29 7.06 -8.15
C THR A 46 -5.26 8.00 -9.37
N ALA A 47 -4.60 9.14 -9.20
CA ALA A 47 -4.21 10.00 -10.31
C ALA A 47 -3.12 9.30 -11.16
N PRO A 48 -2.99 9.63 -12.46
CA PRO A 48 -2.07 8.92 -13.34
C PRO A 48 -0.62 9.19 -12.92
N GLY A 49 0.21 8.14 -12.92
CA GLY A 49 1.64 8.25 -12.64
C GLY A 49 2.02 8.48 -11.17
N LYS A 50 1.07 8.36 -10.24
CA LYS A 50 1.36 8.41 -8.80
C LYS A 50 1.94 7.10 -8.29
N GLU A 51 2.87 7.19 -7.35
CA GLU A 51 3.35 6.05 -6.58
C GLU A 51 2.24 5.61 -5.63
N THR A 52 2.01 4.29 -5.56
CA THR A 52 0.92 3.70 -4.76
C THR A 52 1.49 2.65 -3.84
N HIS A 53 1.34 2.87 -2.54
CA HIS A 53 1.77 1.95 -1.49
C HIS A 53 0.53 1.40 -0.78
N VAL A 54 0.47 0.08 -0.58
CA VAL A 54 -0.64 -0.60 0.08
C VAL A 54 -0.11 -1.22 1.36
N LEU A 55 -0.70 -0.85 2.49
CA LEU A 55 -0.38 -1.42 3.81
C LEU A 55 -1.60 -2.19 4.31
N VAL A 56 -1.40 -3.45 4.66
CA VAL A 56 -2.40 -4.25 5.38
C VAL A 56 -1.86 -4.55 6.77
N THR A 57 -2.55 -4.09 7.79
CA THR A 57 -2.19 -4.36 9.19
C THR A 57 -2.77 -5.67 9.65
N ASP A 58 -2.24 -6.21 10.74
CA ASP A 58 -2.87 -7.25 11.52
C ASP A 58 -4.02 -6.67 12.40
N PRO A 59 -4.86 -7.52 13.02
CA PRO A 59 -5.94 -7.08 13.91
C PRO A 59 -5.46 -6.32 15.15
N THR A 60 -4.21 -6.51 15.58
CA THR A 60 -3.66 -5.81 16.75
C THR A 60 -3.08 -4.44 16.42
N GLU A 61 -2.99 -4.09 15.13
CA GLU A 61 -2.45 -2.83 14.62
C GLU A 61 -0.98 -2.60 15.02
N THR A 62 -0.24 -3.69 15.26
CA THR A 62 1.18 -3.64 15.65
C THR A 62 2.12 -4.17 14.58
N GLU A 63 1.59 -4.97 13.65
CA GLU A 63 2.32 -5.56 12.55
C GLU A 63 1.55 -5.40 11.24
N GLY A 64 2.23 -5.50 10.11
CA GLY A 64 1.60 -5.43 8.80
C GLY A 64 2.53 -5.77 7.66
N VAL A 65 2.00 -5.74 6.45
CA VAL A 65 2.74 -5.95 5.19
C VAL A 65 2.57 -4.74 4.30
N LEU A 66 3.69 -4.18 3.83
CA LEU A 66 3.72 -3.03 2.94
C LEU A 66 4.11 -3.48 1.53
N LEU A 67 3.33 -3.09 0.53
CA LEU A 67 3.53 -3.44 -0.87
C LEU A 67 3.54 -2.19 -1.75
N TYR A 68 4.57 -2.06 -2.58
CA TYR A 68 4.68 -0.99 -3.58
C TYR A 68 4.18 -1.47 -4.94
N VAL A 69 3.29 -0.69 -5.55
CA VAL A 69 2.70 -1.04 -6.85
C VAL A 69 3.43 -0.28 -7.95
N ASN A 70 4.06 -1.01 -8.86
CA ASN A 70 4.83 -0.46 -9.99
C ASN A 70 5.92 0.53 -9.56
N ASP A 71 6.56 0.31 -8.41
CA ASP A 71 7.75 1.08 -8.05
C ASP A 71 8.95 0.68 -8.93
N LEU A 72 9.38 1.63 -9.75
CA LEU A 72 10.51 1.48 -10.68
C LEU A 72 11.72 2.30 -10.24
N LYS A 73 11.72 2.86 -9.03
CA LYS A 73 12.82 3.67 -8.51
C LYS A 73 13.68 2.89 -7.53
N THR A 74 13.10 1.95 -6.79
CA THR A 74 13.81 1.19 -5.76
C THR A 74 14.41 -0.09 -6.34
N ALA A 75 15.68 -0.32 -6.04
CA ALA A 75 16.35 -1.57 -6.39
C ALA A 75 15.80 -2.74 -5.57
N ASP A 76 15.74 -3.93 -6.17
CA ASP A 76 15.18 -5.15 -5.59
C ASP A 76 15.85 -5.46 -4.23
N GLU A 77 17.18 -5.33 -4.15
CA GLU A 77 17.96 -5.57 -2.93
C GLU A 77 17.56 -4.67 -1.76
N ILE A 78 17.15 -3.42 -2.04
CA ILE A 78 16.72 -2.47 -1.00
C ILE A 78 15.34 -2.90 -0.47
N LEU A 79 14.44 -3.34 -1.37
CA LEU A 79 13.11 -3.82 -0.99
C LEU A 79 13.22 -5.11 -0.15
N GLU A 80 14.08 -6.04 -0.56
CA GLU A 80 14.34 -7.28 0.17
C GLU A 80 14.91 -7.03 1.58
N ASP A 81 15.86 -6.10 1.72
CA ASP A 81 16.48 -5.72 3.00
C ASP A 81 15.49 -5.00 3.92
N THR A 82 14.73 -4.05 3.39
CA THR A 82 13.70 -3.32 4.14
C THR A 82 12.46 -4.15 4.43
N GLY A 83 12.26 -5.27 3.73
CA GLY A 83 11.09 -6.14 3.84
C GLY A 83 9.83 -5.59 3.15
N VAL A 84 9.96 -4.51 2.38
CA VAL A 84 8.87 -3.96 1.58
C VAL A 84 8.68 -4.83 0.33
N GLY A 85 7.44 -5.24 0.07
CA GLY A 85 7.14 -5.98 -1.14
C GLY A 85 6.97 -5.06 -2.35
N ARG A 86 7.03 -5.64 -3.54
CA ARG A 86 6.66 -4.97 -4.79
C ARG A 86 5.91 -5.91 -5.71
N ILE A 87 4.94 -5.33 -6.41
CA ILE A 87 4.27 -5.94 -7.55
C ILE A 87 4.37 -5.05 -8.79
N LEU A 88 4.67 -5.64 -9.94
CA LEU A 88 4.70 -5.02 -11.25
C LEU A 88 3.48 -5.49 -12.06
N LEU A 89 2.61 -4.54 -12.41
CA LEU A 89 1.41 -4.79 -13.19
C LEU A 89 1.51 -4.14 -14.56
N SER A 90 1.22 -4.90 -15.62
CA SER A 90 1.09 -4.36 -16.97
C SER A 90 -0.25 -3.62 -17.11
N GLU A 91 -0.44 -2.91 -18.22
CA GLU A 91 -1.72 -2.23 -18.45
C GLU A 91 -2.88 -3.23 -18.57
N ASN A 92 -3.96 -2.97 -17.84
CA ASN A 92 -5.15 -3.82 -17.68
C ASN A 92 -4.92 -5.12 -16.88
N ASP A 93 -3.75 -5.29 -16.26
CA ASP A 93 -3.53 -6.39 -15.31
C ASP A 93 -4.22 -6.10 -13.97
N ARG A 94 -4.60 -7.18 -13.30
CA ARG A 94 -5.20 -7.22 -11.97
C ARG A 94 -4.59 -8.38 -11.20
N GLU A 95 -4.23 -8.15 -9.94
CA GLU A 95 -3.71 -9.18 -9.05
C GLU A 95 -4.23 -9.02 -7.63
N ASP A 96 -4.66 -10.15 -7.04
CA ASP A 96 -5.04 -10.26 -5.64
C ASP A 96 -3.77 -10.37 -4.80
N VAL A 97 -3.40 -9.25 -4.15
CA VAL A 97 -2.13 -9.11 -3.46
C VAL A 97 -2.19 -9.65 -2.02
N PHE A 98 -3.36 -9.54 -1.39
CA PHE A 98 -3.65 -10.06 -0.05
C PHE A 98 -5.12 -10.51 0.00
N PRO A 99 -5.53 -11.33 0.98
CA PRO A 99 -6.94 -11.61 1.21
C PRO A 99 -7.75 -10.32 1.32
N GLY A 100 -8.83 -10.20 0.56
CA GLY A 100 -9.66 -9.01 0.51
C GLY A 100 -9.04 -7.80 -0.17
N VAL A 101 -7.83 -7.87 -0.75
CA VAL A 101 -7.16 -6.71 -1.37
C VAL A 101 -6.69 -7.04 -2.78
N THR A 102 -7.24 -6.32 -3.74
CA THR A 102 -6.88 -6.45 -5.15
C THR A 102 -6.33 -5.15 -5.69
N VAL A 103 -5.26 -5.25 -6.49
CA VAL A 103 -4.67 -4.12 -7.18
C VAL A 103 -4.80 -4.33 -8.68
N SER A 104 -5.13 -3.27 -9.41
CA SER A 104 -5.18 -3.31 -10.87
C SER A 104 -4.60 -2.05 -11.48
N ARG A 105 -4.07 -2.18 -12.70
CA ARG A 105 -3.59 -1.05 -13.49
C ARG A 105 -4.60 -0.73 -14.57
N THR A 106 -5.43 0.28 -14.32
CA THR A 106 -6.37 0.77 -15.33
C THR A 106 -5.66 1.69 -16.32
N GLY A 107 -6.19 1.79 -17.54
CA GLY A 107 -5.58 2.58 -18.62
C GLY A 107 -5.16 4.00 -18.20
N GLY A 108 -4.05 4.47 -18.79
CA GLY A 108 -3.46 5.77 -18.47
C GLY A 108 -2.57 5.77 -17.23
N HIS A 109 -1.90 4.64 -16.94
CA HIS A 109 -0.98 4.47 -15.81
C HIS A 109 -1.62 4.79 -14.45
N ARG A 110 -2.89 4.41 -14.27
CA ARG A 110 -3.61 4.60 -13.01
C ARG A 110 -3.70 3.30 -12.25
N THR A 111 -3.45 3.37 -10.96
CA THR A 111 -3.66 2.24 -10.06
C THR A 111 -5.06 2.33 -9.48
N THR A 112 -5.78 1.21 -9.48
CA THR A 112 -7.01 1.05 -8.73
C THR A 112 -6.77 0.00 -7.66
N VAL A 113 -7.06 0.33 -6.41
CA VAL A 113 -7.03 -0.59 -5.28
C VAL A 113 -8.47 -0.84 -4.87
N GLU A 114 -8.84 -2.10 -4.73
CA GLU A 114 -10.09 -2.54 -4.12
C GLU A 114 -9.74 -3.27 -2.83
N ALA A 115 -10.44 -2.96 -1.76
CA ALA A 115 -10.19 -3.60 -0.48
C ALA A 115 -11.47 -3.78 0.33
N ASP A 116 -11.56 -4.98 0.92
CA ASP A 116 -12.52 -5.36 1.94
C ASP A 116 -11.77 -5.59 3.28
N PRO A 117 -11.88 -4.65 4.23
CA PRO A 117 -11.25 -4.77 5.54
C PRO A 117 -11.72 -5.98 6.36
N GLU A 118 -12.96 -6.48 6.14
CA GLU A 118 -13.47 -7.66 6.84
C GLU A 118 -12.75 -8.92 6.38
N GLU A 119 -12.54 -9.08 5.08
CA GLU A 119 -11.79 -10.20 4.52
C GLU A 119 -10.29 -10.11 4.82
N ALA A 120 -9.73 -8.90 4.81
CA ALA A 120 -8.32 -8.66 5.15
C ALA A 120 -7.99 -8.97 6.63
N ARG A 121 -9.01 -9.03 7.51
CA ARG A 121 -8.88 -9.23 8.96
C ARG A 121 -7.91 -8.24 9.60
N GLY A 122 -7.98 -6.98 9.17
CA GLY A 122 -7.08 -5.93 9.58
C GLY A 122 -7.47 -4.60 8.94
N ARG A 123 -6.64 -3.57 9.08
CA ARG A 123 -6.87 -2.27 8.44
C ARG A 123 -6.08 -2.21 7.15
N VAL A 124 -6.71 -1.66 6.12
CA VAL A 124 -6.10 -1.51 4.80
C VAL A 124 -5.92 -0.03 4.53
N PHE A 125 -4.66 0.38 4.35
CA PHE A 125 -4.29 1.75 4.02
C PHE A 125 -3.70 1.80 2.62
N VAL A 126 -3.97 2.89 1.92
CA VAL A 126 -3.32 3.21 0.64
C VAL A 126 -2.71 4.60 0.74
N PHE A 127 -1.43 4.67 0.40
CA PHE A 127 -0.68 5.91 0.32
C PHE A 127 -0.41 6.20 -1.15
N VAL A 128 -0.71 7.43 -1.56
CA VAL A 128 -0.53 7.92 -2.91
C VAL A 128 0.39 9.11 -2.86
N GLU A 129 1.56 8.99 -3.48
CA GLU A 129 2.60 10.02 -3.39
C GLU A 129 3.24 10.33 -4.75
N ASP A 130 3.84 11.51 -4.82
CA ASP A 130 4.82 11.91 -5.81
C ASP A 130 5.74 12.98 -5.22
N ASP A 131 6.62 13.56 -6.04
CA ASP A 131 7.54 14.63 -5.64
C ASP A 131 6.85 15.90 -5.10
N TRP A 132 5.53 16.04 -5.27
CA TRP A 132 4.78 17.27 -4.94
C TRP A 132 3.81 17.10 -3.78
N GLY A 133 3.52 15.87 -3.35
CA GLY A 133 2.70 15.64 -2.16
C GLY A 133 2.32 14.19 -1.94
N GLU A 134 1.78 13.96 -0.75
CA GLU A 134 1.28 12.67 -0.29
C GLU A 134 -0.23 12.77 0.04
N ALA A 135 -0.94 11.67 -0.15
CA ALA A 135 -2.31 11.49 0.30
C ALA A 135 -2.45 10.08 0.91
N SER A 136 -3.06 10.00 2.08
CA SER A 136 -3.32 8.76 2.79
C SER A 136 -4.82 8.44 2.80
N TYR A 137 -5.13 7.17 2.59
CA TYR A 137 -6.49 6.66 2.57
C TYR A 137 -6.59 5.42 3.46
N GLU A 138 -7.73 5.27 4.12
CA GLU A 138 -8.08 4.06 4.88
C GLU A 138 -9.35 3.47 4.28
N PHE A 139 -9.30 2.19 3.93
CA PHE A 139 -10.49 1.46 3.54
C PHE A 139 -11.28 1.08 4.78
N VAL A 140 -12.56 1.44 4.77
CA VAL A 140 -13.53 1.11 5.80
C VAL A 140 -14.77 0.53 5.13
N ASP A 141 -15.56 -0.20 5.92
CA ASP A 141 -16.89 -0.62 5.49
C ASP A 141 -17.78 0.58 5.13
N GLU A 142 -18.72 0.40 4.20
CA GLU A 142 -19.64 1.47 3.77
C GLU A 142 -20.41 2.08 4.95
N SER A 143 -20.75 1.30 5.98
CA SER A 143 -21.42 1.80 7.18
C SER A 143 -20.60 2.79 8.01
N ARG A 144 -19.29 2.90 7.74
CA ARG A 144 -18.34 3.79 8.42
C ARG A 144 -17.92 4.98 7.57
N LEU A 145 -18.47 5.13 6.36
CA LEU A 145 -18.39 6.36 5.57
C LEU A 145 -19.39 7.36 6.15
N ASP A 146 -18.86 8.45 6.71
CA ASP A 146 -19.63 9.57 7.27
C ASP A 146 -20.47 10.32 6.20
#